data_AF-Q6XHL7-F1
#
_entry.id   AF-Q6XHL7-F1
#
_cell.length_a   1.000
_cell.length_b   1.000
_cell.length_c   1.000
_cell.angle_alpha   90.00
_cell.angle_beta   90.00
_cell.angle_gamma   90.00
#
_symmetry.space_group_name_H-M   'P 1'
#
loop_
_entity.id
_entity.type
_entity.pdbx_description
1 polymer ?
#
loop_
_entity_poly.entity_id
_entity_poly.type
_entity_poly.pdbx_seq_one_letter_code
_entity_poly.pdbx_strand_id
1 'polypeptide(L)'
;QLATKGDNRKVDKLVKDIYGGDYNRFGLPGDLVASSFGQMHLNDKRVSVSREDLANATLVTITNNIGSIARMCALNEKIDRVVFVGNFLRVNPISMKLLAYAMEFWSNGTMKGLFLEHEGYFGALGCLLQFNGELAAALNDGVEH
;
A
#
# COMPACT_ATOMS: atom_id res chain seq x y z
N GLN A 1 6.42 8.18 11.98
CA GLN A 1 7.61 8.72 12.67
C GLN A 1 8.61 7.64 13.11
N LEU A 2 8.19 6.53 13.72
CA LEU A 2 9.14 5.43 14.01
C LEU A 2 9.60 4.71 12.73
N ALA A 3 8.64 4.34 11.88
CA ALA A 3 8.92 3.66 10.61
C ALA A 3 9.87 4.44 9.67
N THR A 4 9.92 5.76 9.74
CA THR A 4 10.83 6.58 8.90
C THR A 4 12.31 6.44 9.30
N LYS A 5 12.59 5.92 10.49
CA LYS A 5 13.96 5.77 11.04
C LYS A 5 14.44 4.32 11.06
N GLY A 6 13.55 3.36 10.78
CA GLY A 6 13.85 1.94 10.85
C GLY A 6 14.24 1.34 9.51
N ASP A 7 14.79 0.13 9.56
CA ASP A 7 15.14 -0.69 8.41
C ASP A 7 14.49 -2.07 8.50
N ASN A 8 13.54 -2.35 7.60
CA ASN A 8 12.85 -3.65 7.57
C ASN A 8 13.80 -4.82 7.28
N ARG A 9 14.96 -4.60 6.65
CA ARG A 9 15.91 -5.67 6.27
C ARG A 9 16.55 -6.36 7.48
N LYS A 10 16.44 -5.77 8.68
CA LYS A 10 16.86 -6.41 9.94
C LYS A 10 15.80 -7.36 10.50
N VAL A 11 14.55 -7.22 10.05
CA VAL A 11 13.36 -7.92 10.56
C VAL A 11 12.84 -8.95 9.57
N ASP A 12 12.71 -8.56 8.31
CA ASP A 12 12.23 -9.38 7.21
C ASP A 12 13.32 -10.27 6.67
N LYS A 13 12.98 -11.48 6.24
CA LYS A 13 13.89 -12.35 5.50
C LYS A 13 13.78 -12.05 4.01
N LEU A 14 14.91 -11.75 3.38
CA LEU A 14 15.01 -11.41 1.96
C LEU A 14 15.25 -12.65 1.10
N VAL A 15 15.05 -12.54 -0.21
CA VAL A 15 15.34 -13.63 -1.17
C VAL A 15 16.80 -14.06 -1.08
N LYS A 16 17.73 -13.10 -0.98
CA LYS A 16 19.16 -13.40 -0.83
C LYS A 16 19.52 -14.13 0.46
N ASP A 17 18.71 -13.99 1.52
CA ASP A 17 18.93 -14.71 2.78
C ASP A 17 18.57 -16.20 2.67
N ILE A 18 17.80 -16.58 1.65
CA ILE A 18 17.41 -17.97 1.37
C ILE A 18 18.29 -18.55 0.25
N TYR A 19 18.53 -17.78 -0.81
CA TYR A 19 19.17 -18.25 -2.05
C TYR A 19 20.62 -17.79 -2.22
N GLY A 20 21.16 -16.94 -1.34
CA GLY A 20 22.50 -16.37 -1.45
C GLY A 20 22.66 -15.28 -2.52
N GLY A 21 21.58 -14.86 -3.17
CA GLY A 21 21.55 -13.86 -4.24
C GLY A 21 20.15 -13.74 -4.86
N ASP A 22 20.09 -13.36 -6.13
CA ASP A 22 18.83 -13.30 -6.89
C ASP A 22 18.29 -14.70 -7.18
N TYR A 23 16.96 -14.85 -7.18
CA TYR A 23 16.32 -16.08 -7.64
C TYR A 23 15.92 -15.96 -9.12
N ASN A 24 16.93 -16.17 -9.98
CA ASN A 24 16.86 -15.94 -11.43
C ASN A 24 15.75 -16.72 -12.15
N ARG A 25 15.42 -17.94 -11.69
CA ARG A 25 14.41 -18.80 -12.33
C ARG A 25 13.04 -18.12 -12.47
N PHE A 26 12.67 -17.28 -11.49
CA PHE A 26 11.41 -16.55 -11.47
C PHE A 26 11.59 -15.03 -11.48
N GLY A 27 12.82 -14.56 -11.74
CA GLY A 27 13.14 -13.13 -11.79
C GLY A 27 12.93 -12.40 -10.47
N LEU A 28 13.14 -13.05 -9.32
CA LEU A 28 12.99 -12.40 -8.02
C LEU A 28 14.34 -11.79 -7.56
N PRO A 29 14.43 -10.46 -7.37
CA PRO A 29 15.66 -9.82 -6.90
C PRO A 29 15.99 -10.24 -5.47
N GLY A 30 17.28 -10.30 -5.14
CA GLY A 30 17.79 -10.71 -3.84
C GLY A 30 17.36 -9.80 -2.69
N ASP A 31 17.15 -8.50 -2.98
CA ASP A 31 16.66 -7.50 -2.01
C ASP A 31 15.14 -7.53 -1.79
N LEU A 32 14.42 -8.38 -2.53
CA LEU A 32 12.99 -8.56 -2.34
C LEU A 32 12.71 -9.29 -1.03
N VAL A 33 11.65 -8.89 -0.32
CA VAL A 33 11.17 -9.59 0.88
C VAL A 33 10.61 -10.96 0.48
N ALA A 34 11.23 -12.02 0.99
CA ALA A 34 10.75 -13.39 0.81
C ALA A 34 9.78 -13.79 1.93
N SER A 35 10.03 -13.33 3.16
CA SER A 35 9.17 -13.60 4.32
C SER A 35 9.20 -12.42 5.29
N SER A 36 8.06 -11.75 5.43
CA SER A 36 7.86 -10.68 6.42
C SER A 36 8.07 -11.19 7.84
N PHE A 37 8.83 -10.45 8.64
CA PHE A 37 9.26 -10.85 10.00
C PHE A 37 10.02 -12.19 10.05
N GLY A 38 10.50 -12.70 8.91
CA GLY A 38 11.11 -14.01 8.80
C GLY A 38 12.46 -14.15 9.51
N GLN A 39 13.07 -13.08 10.02
CA GLN A 39 14.26 -13.16 10.90
C GLN A 39 13.90 -13.26 12.40
N MET A 40 12.65 -12.99 12.79
CA MET A 40 12.26 -12.89 14.21
C MET A 40 12.16 -14.24 14.94
N HIS A 41 12.29 -15.36 14.23
CA HIS A 41 12.45 -16.66 14.86
C HIS A 41 13.86 -16.85 15.49
N LEU A 42 14.86 -16.06 15.06
CA LEU A 42 16.22 -16.10 15.60
C LEU A 42 16.31 -15.19 16.83
N ASN A 43 16.85 -15.74 17.92
CA ASN A 43 16.97 -14.99 19.19
C ASN A 43 17.92 -13.80 19.07
N ASP A 44 19.09 -14.00 18.46
CA ASP A 44 20.10 -12.94 18.32
C ASP A 44 19.56 -11.75 17.51
N LYS A 45 18.78 -12.04 16.45
CA LYS A 45 18.12 -11.01 15.65
C LYS A 45 17.08 -10.26 16.46
N ARG A 46 16.23 -10.96 17.22
CA ARG A 46 15.22 -10.34 18.10
C ARG A 46 15.82 -9.36 19.10
N VAL A 47 16.99 -9.68 19.67
CA VAL A 47 17.67 -8.81 20.64
C VAL A 47 18.29 -7.58 19.96
N SER A 48 18.76 -7.72 18.71
CA SER A 48 19.43 -6.64 17.97
C SER A 48 18.49 -5.61 17.33
N VAL A 49 17.20 -5.93 17.19
CA VAL A 49 16.22 -5.14 16.44
C VAL A 49 15.64 -4.02 17.28
N SER A 50 15.52 -2.83 16.71
CA SER A 50 14.92 -1.69 17.40
C SER A 50 13.40 -1.58 17.17
N ARG A 51 12.71 -0.72 17.94
CA ARG A 51 11.28 -0.46 17.75
C ARG A 51 10.98 0.22 16.41
N GLU A 52 11.91 1.04 15.93
CA GLU A 52 11.85 1.70 14.62
C GLU A 52 11.90 0.68 13.49
N ASP A 53 12.80 -0.31 13.58
CA ASP A 53 12.93 -1.40 12.61
C ASP A 53 11.65 -2.23 12.54
N LEU A 54 11.06 -2.59 13.68
CA LEU A 54 9.75 -3.27 13.75
C LEU A 54 8.63 -2.42 13.14
N ALA A 55 8.58 -1.12 13.45
CA ALA A 55 7.57 -0.23 12.90
C ALA A 55 7.70 -0.11 11.37
N ASN A 56 8.93 -0.06 10.84
CA ASN A 56 9.19 -0.04 9.41
C ASN A 56 8.77 -1.37 8.75
N ALA A 57 9.15 -2.51 9.32
CA ALA A 57 8.78 -3.83 8.82
C ALA A 57 7.26 -4.05 8.79
N THR A 58 6.54 -3.61 9.83
CA THR A 58 5.06 -3.63 9.84
C THR A 58 4.50 -2.79 8.70
N LEU A 59 5.00 -1.57 8.52
CA LEU A 59 4.53 -0.66 7.48
C LEU A 59 4.77 -1.25 6.08
N VAL A 60 5.97 -1.75 5.83
CA VAL A 60 6.35 -2.38 4.55
C VAL A 60 5.49 -3.62 4.29
N THR A 61 5.30 -4.48 5.29
CA THR A 61 4.50 -5.71 5.16
C THR A 61 3.06 -5.42 4.79
N ILE A 62 2.39 -4.54 5.54
CA ILE A 62 0.99 -4.18 5.28
C ILE A 62 0.86 -3.50 3.91
N THR A 63 1.76 -2.56 3.60
CA THR A 63 1.72 -1.83 2.32
C THR A 63 1.92 -2.75 1.12
N ASN A 64 2.93 -3.63 1.17
CA ASN A 64 3.20 -4.56 0.08
C ASN A 64 2.07 -5.58 -0.09
N ASN A 65 1.45 -6.03 1.01
CA ASN A 65 0.31 -6.93 0.92
C ASN A 65 -0.91 -6.27 0.26
N ILE A 66 -1.23 -5.02 0.62
CA ILE A 66 -2.27 -4.22 -0.05
C ILE A 66 -1.95 -4.08 -1.55
N GLY A 67 -0.71 -3.76 -1.89
CA GLY A 67 -0.27 -3.66 -3.29
C GLY A 67 -0.47 -4.98 -4.04
N SER A 68 -0.02 -6.11 -3.49
CA SER A 68 -0.18 -7.42 -4.13
C SER A 68 -1.63 -7.78 -4.40
N ILE A 69 -2.53 -7.55 -3.42
CA ILE A 69 -3.97 -7.80 -3.59
C ILE A 69 -4.56 -6.87 -4.67
N ALA A 70 -4.27 -5.58 -4.58
CA ALA A 70 -4.77 -4.59 -5.54
C ALA A 70 -4.35 -4.92 -6.98
N ARG A 71 -3.09 -5.35 -7.17
CA ARG A 71 -2.60 -5.83 -8.46
C ARG A 71 -3.39 -7.04 -8.96
N MET A 72 -3.55 -8.07 -8.13
CA MET A 72 -4.28 -9.29 -8.53
C MET A 72 -5.71 -8.97 -8.95
N CYS A 73 -6.41 -8.13 -8.17
CA CYS A 73 -7.74 -7.65 -8.51
C CYS A 73 -7.76 -6.90 -9.84
N ALA A 74 -6.87 -5.92 -10.03
CA ALA A 74 -6.87 -5.12 -11.25
C ALA A 74 -6.42 -5.92 -12.48
N LEU A 75 -5.56 -6.95 -12.34
CA LEU A 75 -5.28 -7.89 -13.42
C LEU A 75 -6.52 -8.71 -13.81
N ASN A 76 -7.29 -9.17 -12.82
CA ASN A 76 -8.52 -9.94 -13.06
C ASN A 76 -9.58 -9.10 -13.79
N GLU A 77 -9.75 -7.85 -13.36
CA GLU A 77 -10.71 -6.90 -13.94
C GLU A 77 -10.21 -6.18 -15.19
N LYS A 78 -8.97 -6.47 -15.63
CA LYS A 78 -8.31 -5.84 -16.80
C LYS A 78 -8.22 -4.30 -16.68
N ILE A 79 -7.88 -3.82 -15.50
CA ILE A 79 -7.72 -2.40 -15.18
C ILE A 79 -6.24 -2.05 -15.10
N ASP A 80 -5.83 -0.97 -15.77
CA ASP A 80 -4.46 -0.45 -15.81
C ASP A 80 -4.18 0.61 -14.73
N ARG A 81 -5.24 1.20 -14.16
CA ARG A 81 -5.17 2.32 -13.23
C ARG A 81 -5.80 1.98 -11.90
N VAL A 82 -4.97 1.93 -10.85
CA VAL A 82 -5.41 1.66 -9.49
C VAL A 82 -5.29 2.93 -8.67
N VAL A 83 -6.43 3.46 -8.20
CA VAL A 83 -6.46 4.63 -7.32
C VAL A 83 -6.48 4.15 -5.87
N PHE A 84 -5.49 4.55 -5.10
CA PHE A 84 -5.43 4.28 -3.67
C PHE A 84 -5.98 5.48 -2.88
N VAL A 85 -6.95 5.21 -2.01
CA VAL A 85 -7.61 6.22 -1.15
C VAL A 85 -7.67 5.75 0.30
N GLY A 86 -7.98 6.68 1.22
CA GLY A 86 -8.15 6.41 2.65
C GLY A 86 -7.01 6.95 3.51
N ASN A 87 -7.32 7.18 4.80
CA ASN A 87 -6.43 7.84 5.75
C ASN A 87 -5.15 7.07 6.11
N PHE A 88 -5.00 5.81 5.69
CA PHE A 88 -3.74 5.07 5.84
C PHE A 88 -2.56 5.74 5.10
N LEU A 89 -2.87 6.43 3.99
CA LEU A 89 -1.88 7.12 3.16
C LEU A 89 -1.63 8.55 3.63
N ARG A 90 -2.43 9.04 4.60
CA ARG A 90 -2.36 10.40 5.10
C ARG A 90 -1.01 10.66 5.74
N VAL A 91 -0.29 11.65 5.21
CA VAL A 91 1.07 12.00 5.65
C VAL A 91 2.05 10.82 5.62
N ASN A 92 1.80 9.83 4.75
CA ASN A 92 2.55 8.58 4.69
C ASN A 92 3.20 8.37 3.29
N PRO A 93 4.23 9.17 2.94
CA PRO A 93 4.88 9.07 1.64
C PRO A 93 5.66 7.76 1.46
N ILE A 94 6.01 7.05 2.56
CA ILE A 94 6.66 5.74 2.48
C ILE A 94 5.71 4.74 1.84
N SER A 95 4.49 4.62 2.36
CA SER A 95 3.52 3.67 1.82
C SER A 95 3.10 4.02 0.40
N MET A 96 2.93 5.32 0.08
CA MET A 96 2.60 5.74 -1.29
C MET A 96 3.68 5.32 -2.29
N LYS A 97 4.96 5.56 -1.97
CA LYS A 97 6.09 5.14 -2.82
C LYS A 97 6.17 3.63 -2.99
N LEU A 98 5.95 2.88 -1.91
CA LEU A 98 5.95 1.42 -1.95
C LEU A 98 4.81 0.87 -2.81
N LEU A 99 3.61 1.42 -2.70
CA LEU A 99 2.46 1.02 -3.54
C LEU A 99 2.72 1.35 -5.02
N ALA A 100 3.22 2.55 -5.32
CA ALA A 100 3.57 2.95 -6.69
C ALA A 100 4.62 1.99 -7.29
N TYR A 101 5.69 1.72 -6.54
CA TYR A 101 6.73 0.78 -6.94
C TYR A 101 6.17 -0.63 -7.12
N ALA A 102 5.34 -1.12 -6.21
CA ALA A 102 4.75 -2.45 -6.32
C ALA A 102 3.85 -2.59 -7.55
N MET A 103 3.06 -1.57 -7.88
CA MET A 103 2.25 -1.57 -9.10
C MET A 103 3.14 -1.64 -10.34
N GLU A 104 4.16 -0.81 -10.44
CA GLU A 104 5.04 -0.74 -11.61
C GLU A 104 5.90 -2.00 -11.76
N PHE A 105 6.59 -2.41 -10.70
CA PHE A 105 7.52 -3.54 -10.68
C PHE A 105 6.82 -4.85 -11.04
N TRP A 106 5.69 -5.16 -10.42
CA TRP A 106 5.03 -6.44 -10.63
C TRP A 106 4.16 -6.47 -11.90
N SER A 107 3.85 -5.32 -12.49
CA SER A 107 3.08 -5.23 -13.74
C SER A 107 3.95 -5.01 -14.97
N ASN A 108 5.28 -5.01 -14.84
CA ASN A 108 6.21 -4.59 -15.91
C ASN A 108 5.84 -3.21 -16.49
N GLY A 109 5.41 -2.27 -15.63
CA GLY A 109 5.01 -0.91 -16.00
C GLY A 109 3.63 -0.76 -16.67
N THR A 110 2.86 -1.84 -16.80
CA THR A 110 1.51 -1.76 -17.39
C THR A 110 0.46 -1.18 -16.46
N MET A 111 0.68 -1.24 -15.14
CA MET A 111 -0.23 -0.72 -14.12
C MET A 111 0.37 0.47 -13.38
N LYS A 112 -0.45 1.49 -13.14
CA LYS A 112 -0.07 2.69 -12.40
C LYS A 112 -0.88 2.85 -11.13
N GLY A 113 -0.18 3.08 -10.03
CA GLY A 113 -0.76 3.52 -8.76
C GLY A 113 -0.99 5.03 -8.77
N LEU A 114 -2.23 5.45 -8.57
CA LEU A 114 -2.64 6.85 -8.49
C LEU A 114 -3.04 7.21 -7.06
N PHE A 115 -2.81 8.47 -6.68
CA PHE A 115 -3.12 9.00 -5.36
C PHE A 115 -3.88 10.32 -5.51
N LEU A 116 -4.69 10.65 -4.51
CA LEU A 116 -5.53 11.85 -4.51
C LEU A 116 -5.22 12.70 -3.27
N GLU A 117 -5.16 14.02 -3.43
CA GLU A 117 -4.85 14.93 -2.30
C GLU A 117 -5.88 14.83 -1.16
N HIS A 118 -7.15 14.59 -1.52
CA HIS A 118 -8.28 14.48 -0.60
C HIS A 118 -8.68 13.04 -0.30
N GLU A 119 -7.70 12.13 -0.28
CA GLU A 119 -7.84 10.67 -0.13
C GLU A 119 -8.77 10.20 1.00
N GLY A 120 -8.91 10.96 2.09
CA GLY A 120 -9.70 10.58 3.26
C GLY A 120 -11.15 11.07 3.27
N TYR A 121 -11.57 11.91 2.31
CA TYR A 121 -12.80 12.70 2.45
C TYR A 121 -13.92 12.32 1.48
N PHE A 122 -13.69 11.41 0.53
CA PHE A 122 -14.67 11.06 -0.50
C PHE A 122 -16.00 10.53 0.06
N GLY A 123 -15.96 9.77 1.16
CA GLY A 123 -17.19 9.27 1.80
C GLY A 123 -18.05 10.41 2.37
N ALA A 124 -17.43 11.37 3.06
CA ALA A 124 -18.15 12.53 3.61
C ALA A 124 -18.65 13.45 2.49
N LEU A 125 -17.85 13.65 1.44
CA LEU A 125 -18.24 14.42 0.26
C LEU A 125 -19.43 13.78 -0.45
N GLY A 126 -19.46 12.44 -0.57
CA GLY A 126 -20.58 11.71 -1.14
C GLY A 126 -21.89 11.96 -0.38
N CYS A 127 -21.87 11.92 0.95
CA CYS A 127 -23.05 12.23 1.77
C CYS A 127 -23.53 13.67 1.58
N LEU A 128 -22.61 14.63 1.49
CA LEU A 128 -22.95 16.04 1.26
C LEU A 128 -23.59 16.25 -0.11
N LEU A 129 -23.03 15.62 -1.16
CA LEU A 129 -23.57 15.70 -2.51
C LEU A 129 -24.97 15.10 -2.60
N GLN A 130 -25.21 13.97 -1.93
CA GLN A 130 -26.54 13.36 -1.84
C GLN A 130 -27.54 14.31 -1.17
N PHE A 131 -27.18 14.88 -0.02
CA PHE A 131 -28.03 15.83 0.70
C PHE A 131 -28.37 17.07 -0.14
N ASN A 132 -27.40 17.64 -0.85
CA ASN A 132 -27.63 18.79 -1.73
C ASN A 132 -28.49 18.43 -2.95
N GLY A 133 -28.35 17.20 -3.49
CA GLY A 133 -29.19 16.70 -4.57
C GLY A 133 -30.64 16.52 -4.15
N GLU A 134 -30.86 15.95 -2.97
CA GLU A 134 -32.19 15.83 -2.34
C GLU A 134 -32.81 17.20 -2.06
N LEU A 135 -32.01 18.17 -1.57
CA LEU A 135 -32.45 19.54 -1.35
C LEU A 135 -32.84 20.24 -2.66
N ALA A 136 -32.05 20.08 -3.73
CA ALA A 136 -32.34 20.66 -5.04
C ALA A 136 -33.61 20.06 -5.67
N ALA A 137 -33.83 18.76 -5.51
CA ALA A 137 -35.07 18.11 -5.94
C ALA A 137 -36.30 18.64 -5.17
N ALA A 138 -36.21 18.73 -3.84
CA ALA A 138 -37.29 19.26 -3.00
C ALA A 138 -37.62 20.74 -3.27
N LEU A 139 -36.63 21.55 -3.62
CA LEU A 139 -36.83 22.96 -4.01
C LEU A 139 -37.47 23.10 -5.40
N ASN A 140 -37.14 22.21 -6.34
CA ASN A 140 -37.73 22.23 -7.68
C ASN A 140 -39.19 21.73 -7.68
N ASP A 141 -39.52 20.72 -6.85
CA ASP A 141 -40.89 20.23 -6.68
C ASP A 141 -41.81 21.26 -5.97
N GLY A 142 -41.24 22.25 -5.27
CA GLY A 142 -41.97 23.32 -4.60
C GLY A 142 -42.39 24.49 -5.51
N VAL A 143 -42.00 24.49 -6.79
CA VAL A 143 -42.27 25.59 -7.75
C VAL A 143 -43.44 25.27 -8.69
N GLU A 144 -43.98 24.04 -8.67
CA GLU A 144 -45.12 23.62 -9.52
C GLU A 144 -46.53 23.77 -8.88
N HIS A 145 -46.68 24.56 -7.82
CA HIS A 145 -48.00 24.88 -7.25
C HIS A 145 -48.28 26.38 -7.14
#